data_AF-A0A7C6K753-F1
#
_entry.id   AF-A0A7C6K753-F1
#
_cell.length_a   1.000
_cell.length_b   1.000
_cell.length_c   1.000
_cell.angle_alpha   90.00
_cell.angle_beta   90.00
_cell.angle_gamma   90.00
#
_symmetry.space_group_name_H-M   'P 1'
#
loop_
_entity.id
_entity.type
_entity.pdbx_description
1 polymer ?
#
loop_
_entity_poly.entity_id
_entity_poly.type
_entity_poly.pdbx_seq_one_letter_code
_entity_poly.pdbx_strand_id
1 'polypeptide(L)'
;MISYDGPNGCGKTTFLKCLARMLELKEGDVCLDSRSIRTMKRSEIASRLGYVPQDHSSTFPFTALQVVLVGRAPYLNVFSSPSSEKFLAVGRPEEIITEENLKKVYGIDVRIFSVSDPASGNDVRFCIPAQEQEVLLEV
;
A
#
# COMPACT_ATOMS: atom_id res chain seq x y z
N MET A 1 -9.55 -8.67 8.11
CA MET A 1 -9.65 -7.33 7.51
C MET A 1 -10.63 -6.52 8.34
N ILE A 2 -10.25 -5.33 8.81
CA ILE A 2 -11.15 -4.43 9.56
C ILE A 2 -11.56 -3.30 8.59
N SER A 3 -12.85 -3.00 8.52
CA SER A 3 -13.37 -1.89 7.74
C SER A 3 -13.86 -0.78 8.67
N TYR A 4 -13.63 0.48 8.30
CA TYR A 4 -14.11 1.65 9.04
C TYR A 4 -14.94 2.53 8.11
N ASP A 5 -16.26 2.46 8.29
CA ASP A 5 -17.23 3.19 7.48
C ASP A 5 -17.86 4.34 8.27
N GLY A 6 -18.29 5.39 7.56
CA GLY A 6 -18.95 6.56 8.12
C GLY A 6 -19.19 7.65 7.07
N PRO A 7 -19.91 8.73 7.39
CA PRO A 7 -20.17 9.81 6.44
C PRO A 7 -18.88 10.58 6.07
N ASN A 8 -18.91 11.30 4.95
CA ASN A 8 -17.81 12.21 4.60
C ASN A 8 -17.64 13.27 5.70
N GLY A 9 -16.39 13.56 6.09
CA GLY A 9 -16.09 14.51 7.16
C GLY A 9 -16.14 13.94 8.59
N CYS A 10 -16.51 12.67 8.81
CA CYS A 10 -16.52 12.08 10.16
C CYS A 10 -15.12 11.83 10.77
N GLY A 11 -14.05 12.15 10.03
CA GLY A 11 -12.67 12.05 10.51
C GLY A 11 -11.92 10.78 10.15
N LYS A 12 -12.40 9.93 9.23
CA LYS A 12 -11.70 8.68 8.81
C LYS A 12 -10.24 8.92 8.42
N THR A 13 -10.00 9.91 7.57
CA THR A 13 -8.65 10.28 7.14
C THR A 13 -7.81 10.79 8.32
N THR A 14 -8.40 11.56 9.23
CA THR A 14 -7.74 12.03 10.46
C THR A 14 -7.35 10.86 11.35
N PHE A 15 -8.28 9.92 11.56
CA PHE A 15 -8.06 8.71 12.34
C PHE A 15 -6.91 7.87 11.78
N LEU A 16 -6.91 7.57 10.48
CA LEU A 16 -5.82 6.83 9.83
C LEU A 16 -4.47 7.56 9.93
N LYS A 17 -4.46 8.89 9.78
CA LYS A 17 -3.25 9.71 9.97
C LYS A 17 -2.74 9.68 11.42
N CYS A 18 -3.63 9.64 12.42
CA CYS A 18 -3.24 9.46 13.82
C CYS A 18 -2.62 8.09 14.06
N LEU A 19 -3.23 7.01 13.52
CA LEU A 19 -2.66 5.66 13.59
C LEU A 19 -1.27 5.59 12.94
N ALA A 20 -1.08 6.30 11.82
CA ALA A 20 0.19 6.39 11.12
C ALA A 20 1.22 7.34 11.75
N ARG A 21 0.92 7.93 12.92
CA ARG A 21 1.75 8.96 13.57
C ARG A 21 2.09 10.16 12.66
N MET A 22 1.20 10.46 11.72
CA MET A 22 1.28 11.67 10.87
C MET A 22 0.59 12.85 11.54
N LEU A 23 -0.39 12.58 12.41
CA LEU A 23 -1.04 13.55 13.29
C LEU A 23 -0.91 13.08 14.74
N GLU A 24 -0.68 14.02 15.65
CA GLU A 24 -0.63 13.72 17.07
C GLU A 24 -2.04 13.65 17.66
N LEU A 25 -2.29 12.62 18.46
CA LEU A 25 -3.50 12.52 19.25
C LEU A 25 -3.45 13.52 20.41
N LYS A 26 -4.55 14.26 20.59
CA LYS A 26 -4.72 15.16 21.73
C LYS A 26 -4.77 14.38 23.05
N GLU A 27 -5.49 13.27 23.05
CA GLU A 27 -5.68 12.39 24.21
C GLU A 27 -5.62 10.93 23.78
N GLY A 28 -5.31 10.05 24.75
CA GLY A 28 -5.16 8.62 24.51
C GLY A 28 -3.81 8.23 23.89
N ASP A 29 -3.69 6.94 23.61
CA ASP A 29 -2.47 6.33 23.10
C ASP A 29 -2.77 5.32 21.98
N VAL A 30 -1.82 5.17 21.07
CA VAL A 30 -1.87 4.17 20.00
C VAL A 30 -0.66 3.28 20.19
N CYS A 31 -0.90 1.97 20.26
CA CYS A 31 0.15 0.98 20.42
C CYS A 31 0.31 0.18 19.13
N LEU A 32 1.55 -0.01 18.70
CA LEU A 32 1.94 -0.93 17.64
C LEU A 32 2.79 -2.03 18.30
N ASP A 33 2.40 -3.29 18.12
CA ASP A 33 3.02 -4.44 18.81
C ASP A 33 3.15 -4.23 20.33
N SER A 34 2.06 -3.78 20.97
CA SER A 34 1.99 -3.48 22.41
C SER A 34 2.91 -2.36 22.91
N ARG A 35 3.58 -1.61 22.02
CA ARG A 35 4.41 -0.45 22.37
C ARG A 35 3.77 0.83 21.87
N SER A 36 3.72 1.86 22.72
CA SER A 36 3.22 3.18 22.33
C SER A 36 4.01 3.72 21.14
N ILE A 37 3.30 4.10 20.07
CA ILE A 37 3.91 4.69 18.87
C ILE A 37 4.60 6.01 19.20
N ARG A 38 4.25 6.71 20.28
CA ARG A 38 4.91 7.95 20.72
C ARG A 38 6.38 7.73 21.07
N THR A 39 6.70 6.56 21.62
CA THR A 39 8.05 6.20 22.10
C THR A 39 8.94 5.54 21.04
N MET A 40 8.37 5.20 19.88
CA MET A 40 9.10 4.58 18.77
C MET A 40 9.82 5.64 17.93
N LYS A 41 10.86 5.26 17.19
CA LYS A 41 11.43 6.11 16.12
C LYS A 41 10.52 6.04 14.89
N ARG A 42 10.54 7.09 14.05
CA ARG A 42 9.76 7.09 12.79
C ARG A 42 10.11 5.93 11.86
N SER A 43 11.38 5.53 11.79
CA SER A 43 11.82 4.37 11.01
C SER A 43 11.28 3.04 11.55
N GLU A 44 11.14 2.90 12.87
CA GLU A 44 10.53 1.71 13.49
C GLU A 44 9.04 1.58 13.14
N ILE A 45 8.33 2.71 13.01
CA ILE A 45 6.93 2.72 12.58
C ILE A 45 6.82 2.43 11.09
N ALA A 46 7.61 3.13 10.26
CA ALA A 46 7.57 2.99 8.81
C ALA A 46 8.00 1.60 8.30
N SER A 47 8.73 0.83 9.11
CA SER A 47 9.09 -0.57 8.83
C SER A 47 8.01 -1.60 9.23
N ARG A 48 6.90 -1.15 9.82
CA ARG A 48 5.81 -2.01 10.31
C ARG A 48 4.43 -1.60 9.79
N LEU A 49 4.25 -0.32 9.45
CA LEU A 49 2.98 0.24 9.02
C LEU A 49 3.12 0.94 7.66
N GLY A 50 2.33 0.48 6.68
CA GLY A 50 2.14 1.16 5.40
C GLY A 50 0.88 2.03 5.41
N TYR A 51 0.94 3.18 4.74
CA TYR A 51 -0.19 4.09 4.57
C TYR A 51 -0.35 4.43 3.08
N VAL A 52 -1.56 4.21 2.55
CA VAL A 52 -1.93 4.58 1.18
C VAL A 52 -2.86 5.80 1.26
N PRO A 53 -2.42 6.99 0.83
CA PRO A 53 -3.26 8.17 0.86
C PRO A 53 -4.41 8.07 -0.15
N GLN A 54 -5.51 8.79 0.11
CA GLN A 54 -6.63 8.92 -0.84
C GLN A 54 -6.24 9.63 -2.14
N ASP A 55 -5.29 10.56 -2.07
CA ASP A 55 -4.80 11.31 -3.21
C ASP A 55 -3.27 11.25 -3.26
N HIS A 56 -2.74 11.08 -4.46
CA HIS A 56 -1.32 11.08 -4.75
C HIS A 56 -1.05 12.05 -5.91
N SER A 57 -0.53 13.23 -5.58
CA SER A 57 0.16 14.08 -6.53
C SER A 57 1.67 13.93 -6.30
N SER A 58 2.38 13.32 -7.24
CA SER A 58 3.85 13.30 -7.20
C SER A 58 4.37 14.71 -7.48
N THR A 59 4.98 15.37 -6.49
CA THR A 59 5.61 16.68 -6.68
C THR A 59 6.80 16.62 -7.66
N PHE A 60 7.37 15.42 -7.88
CA PHE A 60 8.52 15.19 -8.74
C PHE A 60 8.32 13.95 -9.62
N PRO A 61 8.93 13.91 -10.83
CA PRO A 61 8.82 12.78 -11.74
C PRO A 61 9.72 11.63 -11.28
N PHE A 62 9.21 10.80 -10.36
CA PHE A 62 9.88 9.57 -9.94
C PHE A 62 9.43 8.39 -10.80
N THR A 63 10.35 7.50 -11.15
CA THR A 63 10.00 6.19 -11.71
C THR A 63 9.39 5.31 -10.61
N ALA A 64 8.58 4.31 -11.00
CA ALA A 64 8.02 3.35 -10.04
C ALA A 64 9.10 2.69 -9.17
N LEU A 65 10.25 2.36 -9.76
CA LEU A 65 11.39 1.80 -9.03
C LEU A 65 11.92 2.79 -7.96
N GLN A 66 12.06 4.07 -8.28
CA GLN A 66 12.51 5.08 -7.31
C GLN A 66 11.51 5.23 -6.16
N VAL A 67 10.21 5.22 -6.43
CA VAL A 67 9.17 5.26 -5.39
C VAL A 67 9.29 4.05 -4.46
N VAL A 68 9.47 2.85 -5.02
CA VAL A 68 9.68 1.62 -4.24
C VAL A 68 10.94 1.73 -3.37
N LEU A 69 12.06 2.20 -3.92
CA LEU A 69 13.32 2.36 -3.17
C LEU A 69 13.18 3.36 -2.01
N VAL A 70 12.49 4.49 -2.22
CA VAL A 70 12.20 5.45 -1.15
C VAL A 70 11.32 4.81 -0.07
N GLY A 71 10.29 4.04 -0.45
CA GLY A 71 9.46 3.29 0.48
C GLY A 71 10.22 2.23 1.28
N ARG A 72 11.33 1.72 0.74
CA ARG A 72 12.20 0.74 1.40
C ARG A 72 13.26 1.37 2.32
N ALA A 73 13.42 2.68 2.33
CA ALA A 73 14.40 3.38 3.16
C ALA A 73 14.41 2.95 4.66
N PRO A 74 13.26 2.65 5.32
CA PRO A 74 13.27 2.17 6.70
C PRO A 74 13.94 0.81 6.93
N TYR A 75 14.13 0.01 5.87
CA TYR A 75 14.74 -1.32 5.91
C TYR A 75 16.22 -1.32 5.45
N LEU A 76 16.69 -0.21 4.88
CA LEU A 76 18.06 -0.06 4.39
C LEU A 76 19.00 0.37 5.53
N ASN A 77 20.13 -0.31 5.70
CA ASN A 77 21.18 0.18 6.59
C ASN A 77 21.93 1.33 5.90
N VAL A 78 22.19 2.42 6.63
CA VAL A 78 22.85 3.64 6.12
C VAL A 78 24.25 3.37 5.52
N PHE A 79 24.89 2.26 5.91
CA PHE A 79 26.23 1.86 5.46
C PHE A 79 26.24 0.67 4.50
N SER A 80 25.08 0.10 4.13
CA SER A 80 25.01 -0.90 3.09
C SER A 80 24.69 -0.24 1.76
N SER A 81 25.51 -0.51 0.74
CA SER A 81 25.02 -0.42 -0.64
C SER A 81 23.72 -1.23 -0.74
N PRO A 82 22.73 -0.86 -1.58
CA PRO A 82 21.61 -1.74 -1.93
C PRO A 82 22.13 -2.97 -2.69
N SER A 83 22.97 -3.77 -2.04
CA SER A 83 23.57 -4.98 -2.55
C SER A 83 22.53 -6.07 -2.43
N SER A 84 21.95 -6.45 -3.58
CA SER A 84 21.04 -7.59 -3.72
C SER A 84 19.92 -7.64 -2.69
N GLU A 85 19.17 -6.55 -2.53
CA GLU A 85 17.87 -6.64 -1.89
C GLU A 85 16.95 -7.56 -2.70
N LYS A 86 16.21 -8.44 -2.03
CA LYS A 86 15.35 -9.45 -2.66
C LYS A 86 14.11 -8.78 -3.28
N PHE A 87 14.26 -8.14 -4.43
CA PHE A 87 13.14 -7.93 -5.34
C PHE A 87 12.67 -9.29 -5.82
N LEU A 88 11.36 -9.52 -5.80
CA LEU A 88 10.80 -10.73 -6.40
C LEU A 88 11.01 -10.73 -7.93
N ALA A 89 10.78 -9.56 -8.54
CA ALA A 89 10.98 -9.31 -9.95
C ALA A 89 11.26 -7.82 -10.18
N VAL A 90 12.01 -7.49 -11.23
CA VAL A 90 12.25 -6.12 -11.70
C VAL A 90 12.09 -6.14 -13.22
N GLY A 91 11.23 -5.28 -13.75
CA GLY A 91 10.86 -5.29 -15.16
C GLY A 91 9.72 -4.33 -15.44
N ARG A 92 9.07 -4.47 -16.60
CA ARG A 92 7.89 -3.67 -16.93
C ARG A 92 6.70 -4.08 -16.04
N PRO A 93 5.80 -3.16 -15.67
CA PRO A 93 4.62 -3.48 -14.85
C PRO A 93 3.77 -4.65 -15.40
N GLU A 94 3.75 -4.85 -16.71
CA GLU A 94 3.02 -5.94 -17.40
C GLU A 94 3.67 -7.30 -17.17
N GLU A 95 5.00 -7.33 -17.03
CA GLU A 95 5.79 -8.55 -16.86
C GLU A 95 5.86 -8.97 -15.39
N ILE A 96 5.75 -8.02 -14.46
CA ILE A 96 5.93 -8.26 -13.03
C ILE A 96 4.62 -8.33 -12.24
N ILE A 97 3.57 -7.62 -12.65
CA ILE A 97 2.25 -7.69 -12.00
C ILE A 97 1.47 -8.83 -12.64
N THR A 98 1.81 -10.06 -12.25
CA THR A 98 1.17 -11.31 -12.69
C THR A 98 0.41 -11.95 -11.53
N GLU A 99 -0.60 -12.77 -11.84
CA GLU A 99 -1.36 -13.53 -10.82
C GLU A 99 -0.43 -14.38 -9.95
N GLU A 100 0.58 -15.01 -10.55
CA GLU A 100 1.60 -15.80 -9.84
C GLU A 100 2.41 -14.95 -8.86
N ASN A 101 2.93 -13.80 -9.29
CA ASN A 101 3.72 -12.93 -8.43
C ASN A 101 2.86 -12.36 -7.30
N LEU A 102 1.61 -11.94 -7.58
CA LEU A 102 0.70 -11.42 -6.55
C LEU A 102 0.34 -12.50 -5.52
N LYS A 103 0.06 -13.73 -5.96
CA LYS A 103 -0.17 -14.87 -5.07
C LYS A 103 1.04 -15.15 -4.18
N LYS A 104 2.23 -15.14 -4.76
CA LYS A 104 3.48 -15.38 -4.03
C LYS A 104 3.79 -14.30 -2.99
N VAL A 105 3.46 -13.03 -3.28
CA VAL A 105 3.73 -11.90 -2.38
C VAL A 105 2.67 -11.75 -1.30
N TYR A 106 1.39 -11.80 -1.67
CA TYR A 106 0.28 -11.48 -0.77
C TYR A 106 -0.41 -12.71 -0.17
N GLY A 107 -0.10 -13.91 -0.67
CA GLY A 107 -0.73 -15.15 -0.22
C GLY A 107 -2.21 -15.26 -0.61
N ILE A 108 -2.68 -14.45 -1.56
CA ILE A 108 -4.07 -14.44 -2.03
C ILE A 108 -4.14 -14.79 -3.52
N ASP A 109 -5.13 -15.58 -3.91
CA ASP A 109 -5.45 -15.79 -5.31
C ASP A 109 -6.05 -14.49 -5.89
N VAL A 110 -5.50 -14.04 -7.02
CA VAL A 110 -5.90 -12.81 -7.70
C VAL A 110 -6.12 -13.11 -9.16
N ARG A 111 -7.17 -12.54 -9.74
CA ARG A 111 -7.41 -12.50 -11.19
C ARG A 111 -7.11 -11.12 -11.73
N ILE A 112 -6.37 -11.06 -12.83
CA ILE A 112 -6.06 -9.80 -13.52
C ILE A 112 -6.89 -9.73 -14.80
N PHE A 113 -7.73 -8.71 -14.89
CA PHE A 113 -8.53 -8.41 -16.08
C PHE A 113 -8.00 -7.14 -16.75
N SER A 114 -7.93 -7.14 -18.07
CA SER A 114 -7.63 -5.93 -18.86
C SER A 114 -8.90 -5.49 -19.57
N VAL A 115 -9.25 -4.22 -19.43
CA VAL A 115 -10.38 -3.58 -20.13
C VAL A 115 -9.84 -2.40 -20.91
N SER A 116 -10.07 -2.36 -22.22
CA SER A 116 -9.76 -1.19 -23.05
C SER A 116 -10.67 -0.03 -22.63
N ASP A 117 -10.08 1.07 -22.18
CA ASP A 117 -10.81 2.30 -21.90
C ASP A 117 -11.18 2.99 -23.23
N PRO A 118 -12.47 3.11 -23.58
CA PRO A 118 -12.90 3.73 -24.83
C PRO A 118 -12.53 5.22 -24.94
N ALA A 119 -12.33 5.91 -23.82
CA ALA A 119 -12.04 7.34 -23.79
C ALA A 119 -10.54 7.64 -24.01
N SER A 120 -9.66 6.83 -23.43
CA SER A 120 -8.20 7.02 -23.56
C SER A 120 -7.54 6.12 -24.59
N GLY A 121 -8.22 5.05 -25.04
CA GLY A 121 -7.65 4.03 -25.92
C GLY A 121 -6.61 3.13 -25.25
N ASN A 122 -6.38 3.29 -23.95
CA ASN A 122 -5.42 2.51 -23.18
C ASN A 122 -6.12 1.35 -22.46
N ASP A 123 -5.39 0.25 -22.28
CA ASP A 123 -5.87 -0.86 -21.46
C ASP A 123 -5.71 -0.54 -19.96
N VAL A 124 -6.81 -0.63 -19.22
CA VAL A 124 -6.85 -0.54 -17.76
C VAL A 124 -6.89 -1.93 -17.17
N ARG A 125 -5.94 -2.22 -16.26
CA ARG A 125 -5.86 -3.51 -15.57
C ARG A 125 -6.52 -3.45 -14.20
N PHE A 126 -7.42 -4.39 -13.94
CA PHE A 126 -8.08 -4.59 -12.64
C PHE A 126 -7.53 -5.86 -12.00
N CYS A 127 -7.10 -5.75 -10.74
CA CYS A 127 -6.67 -6.90 -9.93
C CYS A 127 -7.77 -7.21 -8.92
N ILE A 128 -8.45 -8.34 -9.11
CA ILE A 128 -9.58 -8.74 -8.27
C ILE A 128 -9.18 -9.98 -7.48
N PRO A 129 -9.22 -9.96 -6.12
CA PRO A 129 -9.04 -11.17 -5.34
C PRO A 129 -10.08 -12.22 -5.75
N ALA A 130 -9.64 -13.43 -6.08
CA ALA A 130 -10.52 -14.51 -6.43
C ALA A 130 -11.22 -15.03 -5.16
N GLN A 131 -12.41 -14.51 -4.86
CA GLN A 131 -13.27 -15.05 -3.81
C GLN A 131 -14.05 -16.25 -4.35
N GLU A 132 -14.02 -17.38 -3.64
CA GLU A 132 -15.09 -18.38 -3.72
C GLU A 132 -16.34 -17.81 -3.04
N GLN A 133 -17.11 -16.94 -3.71
CA GLN A 133 -18.54 -16.74 -3.46
C GLN A 133 -19.17 -15.74 -4.44
N GLU A 134 -20.29 -16.18 -5.04
CA GLU A 134 -21.26 -15.35 -5.76
C GLU A 134 -21.62 -14.10 -4.96
N VAL A 135 -21.16 -12.94 -5.43
CA VAL A 135 -21.88 -11.71 -5.15
C VAL A 135 -23.01 -11.67 -6.17
N LEU A 136 -24.20 -12.12 -5.74
CA LEU A 136 -25.47 -11.80 -6.37
C LEU A 136 -25.52 -10.29 -6.59
N LEU A 137 -25.31 -9.88 -7.85
CA LEU A 137 -25.70 -8.55 -8.31
C LEU A 137 -27.22 -8.55 -8.44
N GLU A 138 -27.92 -8.33 -7.33
CA GLU A 138 -29.21 -7.65 -7.34
C GLU A 138 -28.98 -6.23 -6.83
N VAL A 139 -28.87 -5.26 -7.75
CA VAL A 139 -29.77 -4.08 -7.91
C VAL A 139 -29.56 -3.53 -9.32
#